data_AF-A0A7W6DWG9-F1
#
_entry.id   AF-A0A7W6DWG9-F1
#
_cell.length_a   1.000
_cell.length_b   1.000
_cell.length_c   1.000
_cell.angle_alpha   90.00
_cell.angle_beta   90.00
_cell.angle_gamma   90.00
#
_symmetry.space_group_name_H-M   'P 1'
#
loop_
_entity.id
_entity.type
_entity.pdbx_description
1 polymer ?
#
loop_
_entity_poly.entity_id
_entity_poly.type
_entity_poly.pdbx_seq_one_letter_code
_entity_poly.pdbx_strand_id
1 'polypeptide(L)'
;MAKSHDGSEIAETALDEAQARFVQLREIVSAIEVMSEAAAECYEIETGHAFIPAAGSRASVRAQETGAVFEARQLLEQHDRETAEKSKVAGVPLIVSGATDWTDVDVIFNTLDKVRERIKQNRNQEIFLCHKGGKHGAEMIAARWARARGIAQARFDPRWSAHGRAAPFKCNDEMLDDKFAATGVLLFGGNGVALNLGQKAEAKGLTVMRVADLAKKASQN
;
A
#
# COMPACT_ATOMS: atom_id res chain seq x y z
N MET A 1 32.33 59.20 13.07
CA MET A 1 31.74 58.01 13.70
C MET A 1 30.83 57.35 12.67
N ALA A 2 31.33 56.35 11.95
CA ALA A 2 30.52 55.59 11.01
C ALA A 2 29.78 54.51 11.79
N LYS A 3 28.44 54.54 11.76
CA LYS A 3 27.61 53.43 12.22
C LYS A 3 27.97 52.20 11.40
N SER A 4 28.57 51.20 12.02
CA SER A 4 28.71 49.87 11.44
C SER A 4 27.30 49.33 11.23
N HIS A 5 26.89 49.21 9.97
CA HIS A 5 25.68 48.48 9.62
C HIS A 5 25.98 47.01 9.90
N ASP A 6 25.43 46.48 10.98
CA ASP A 6 25.61 45.08 11.37
C ASP A 6 24.78 44.21 10.42
N GLY A 7 25.40 43.24 9.75
CA GLY A 7 24.77 42.40 8.72
C GLY A 7 23.68 41.46 9.26
N SER A 8 23.37 41.56 10.55
CA SER A 8 22.31 40.84 11.25
C SER A 8 20.91 41.19 10.74
N GLU A 9 20.62 42.45 10.44
CA GLU A 9 19.30 42.88 9.92
C GLU A 9 18.98 42.26 8.54
N ILE A 10 20.01 42.08 7.70
CA ILE A 10 19.86 41.46 6.37
C ILE A 10 19.59 39.95 6.51
N ALA A 11 20.26 39.29 7.45
CA ALA A 11 20.06 37.86 7.73
C ALA A 11 18.68 37.60 8.35
N GLU A 12 18.23 38.48 9.24
CA GLU A 12 16.91 38.42 9.89
C GLU A 12 15.78 38.61 8.86
N THR A 13 15.91 39.61 7.99
CA THR A 13 14.95 39.85 6.90
C THR A 13 14.88 38.65 5.94
N ALA A 14 16.02 38.06 5.56
CA ALA A 14 16.06 36.89 4.70
C ALA A 14 15.42 35.65 5.35
N LEU A 15 15.56 35.51 6.67
CA LEU A 15 14.93 34.43 7.44
C LEU A 15 13.41 34.59 7.46
N ASP A 16 12.92 35.79 7.73
CA ASP A 16 11.49 36.09 7.77
C ASP A 16 10.84 35.86 6.40
N GLU A 17 11.49 36.28 5.31
CA GLU A 17 11.04 35.99 3.95
C GLU A 17 11.00 34.48 3.66
N ALA A 18 12.02 33.73 4.08
CA ALA A 18 12.07 32.29 3.89
C ALA A 18 10.96 31.58 4.69
N GLN A 19 10.69 32.02 5.92
CA GLN A 19 9.60 31.49 6.75
C GLN A 19 8.23 31.80 6.14
N ALA A 20 8.00 33.03 5.67
CA ALA A 20 6.75 33.40 4.99
C ALA A 20 6.51 32.55 3.74
N ARG A 21 7.54 32.36 2.91
CA ARG A 21 7.47 31.46 1.73
C ARG A 21 7.21 30.02 2.12
N PHE A 22 7.84 29.53 3.20
CA PHE A 22 7.60 28.17 3.69
C PHE A 22 6.14 27.96 4.10
N VAL A 23 5.55 28.90 4.86
CA VAL A 23 4.15 28.82 5.27
C VAL A 23 3.22 28.82 4.05
N GLN A 24 3.46 29.70 3.09
CA GLN A 24 2.67 29.76 1.86
C GLN A 24 2.77 28.47 1.04
N LEU A 25 3.98 27.93 0.85
CA LEU A 25 4.16 26.66 0.14
C LEU A 25 3.49 25.49 0.86
N ARG A 26 3.55 25.46 2.20
CA ARG A 26 2.88 24.44 3.01
C ARG A 26 1.36 24.48 2.81
N GLU A 27 0.76 25.66 2.75
CA GLU A 27 -0.67 25.82 2.49
C GLU A 27 -1.05 25.37 1.08
N ILE A 28 -0.23 25.72 0.07
CA ILE A 28 -0.43 25.27 -1.32
C ILE A 28 -0.37 23.74 -1.41
N VAL A 29 0.65 23.11 -0.80
CA VAL A 29 0.78 21.65 -0.78
C VAL A 29 -0.44 21.02 -0.11
N SER A 30 -0.88 21.54 1.04
CA SER A 30 -2.07 21.03 1.73
C SER A 30 -3.34 21.14 0.86
N ALA A 31 -3.52 22.24 0.13
CA ALA A 31 -4.64 22.39 -0.79
C ALA A 31 -4.59 21.37 -1.95
N ILE A 32 -3.40 21.14 -2.51
CA ILE A 32 -3.19 20.14 -3.58
C ILE A 32 -3.48 18.72 -3.08
N GLU A 33 -3.09 18.38 -1.85
CA GLU A 33 -3.40 17.08 -1.24
C GLU A 33 -4.92 16.86 -1.14
N VAL A 34 -5.67 17.87 -0.71
CA VAL A 34 -7.14 17.81 -0.64
C VAL A 34 -7.77 17.68 -2.04
N MET A 35 -7.30 18.44 -3.02
CA MET A 35 -7.80 18.37 -4.40
C MET A 35 -7.51 17.00 -5.04
N SER A 36 -6.31 16.46 -4.83
CA SER A 36 -5.90 15.16 -5.35
C SER A 36 -6.72 14.03 -4.73
N GLU A 37 -7.04 14.14 -3.43
CA GLU A 37 -7.89 13.19 -2.74
C GLU A 37 -9.31 13.16 -3.32
N ALA A 38 -9.92 14.33 -3.52
CA ALA A 38 -11.24 14.46 -4.12
C ALA A 38 -11.28 13.93 -5.56
N ALA A 39 -10.24 14.20 -6.35
CA ALA A 39 -10.13 13.68 -7.72
C ALA A 39 -10.04 12.14 -7.75
N ALA A 40 -9.31 11.54 -6.81
CA ALA A 40 -9.20 10.10 -6.67
C ALA A 40 -10.54 9.44 -6.30
N GLU A 41 -11.35 10.07 -5.43
CA GLU A 41 -12.70 9.60 -5.13
C GLU A 41 -13.63 9.69 -6.35
N CYS A 42 -13.58 10.80 -7.10
CA CYS A 42 -14.36 10.94 -8.33
C CYS A 42 -13.99 9.86 -9.35
N TYR A 43 -12.69 9.61 -9.56
CA TYR A 43 -12.23 8.54 -10.46
C TYR A 43 -12.83 7.19 -10.09
N GLU A 44 -12.92 6.88 -8.81
CA GLU A 44 -13.45 5.62 -8.34
C GLU A 44 -14.95 5.49 -8.50
N ILE A 45 -15.69 6.56 -8.22
CA ILE A 45 -17.14 6.60 -8.43
C ILE A 45 -17.44 6.36 -9.92
N GLU A 46 -16.71 7.03 -10.80
CA GLU A 46 -16.95 6.96 -12.25
C GLU A 46 -16.49 5.65 -12.88
N THR A 47 -15.33 5.12 -12.47
CA THR A 47 -14.73 3.94 -13.10
C THR A 47 -15.03 2.64 -12.38
N GLY A 48 -15.45 2.71 -11.11
CA GLY A 48 -15.53 1.56 -10.21
C GLY A 48 -14.18 0.95 -9.83
N HIS A 49 -13.05 1.55 -10.24
CA HIS A 49 -11.69 1.08 -9.96
C HIS A 49 -11.03 2.00 -8.95
N ALA A 50 -10.34 1.43 -7.94
CA ALA A 50 -9.52 2.18 -7.00
C ALA A 50 -8.51 3.08 -7.76
N PHE A 51 -8.42 4.35 -7.39
CA PHE A 51 -7.40 5.24 -7.93
C PHE A 51 -6.06 4.87 -7.28
N ILE A 52 -5.06 4.59 -8.10
CA ILE A 52 -3.71 4.25 -7.63
C ILE A 52 -2.71 5.21 -8.28
N PRO A 53 -1.99 6.04 -7.49
CA PRO A 53 -1.01 6.95 -8.04
C PRO A 53 0.12 6.17 -8.74
N ALA A 54 0.65 6.75 -9.81
CA ALA A 54 1.75 6.14 -10.58
C ALA A 54 3.09 6.19 -9.84
N ALA A 55 3.24 7.13 -8.89
CA ALA A 55 4.38 7.24 -8.01
C ALA A 55 3.97 7.92 -6.69
N GLY A 56 4.64 7.58 -5.59
CA GLY A 56 4.45 8.16 -4.27
C GLY A 56 3.30 7.52 -3.47
N SER A 57 3.03 8.06 -2.27
CA SER A 57 1.98 7.55 -1.38
C SER A 57 0.82 8.52 -1.22
N ARG A 58 -0.38 7.97 -1.00
CA ARG A 58 -1.61 8.72 -0.71
C ARG A 58 -1.83 8.73 0.81
N ALA A 59 -1.09 9.56 1.54
CA ALA A 59 -1.00 9.52 3.01
C ALA A 59 -1.92 10.51 3.77
N SER A 60 -2.85 11.19 3.09
CA SER A 60 -3.75 12.14 3.73
C SER A 60 -4.70 11.45 4.72
N VAL A 61 -5.22 12.18 5.73
CA VAL A 61 -6.16 11.63 6.72
C VAL A 61 -7.39 11.00 6.04
N ARG A 62 -7.97 11.71 5.06
CA ARG A 62 -9.11 11.23 4.28
C ARG A 62 -8.76 10.01 3.42
N ALA A 63 -7.53 9.93 2.92
CA ALA A 63 -7.07 8.73 2.23
C ALA A 63 -7.00 7.53 3.17
N GLN A 64 -6.54 7.72 4.41
CA GLN A 64 -6.43 6.64 5.39
C GLN A 64 -7.81 6.07 5.74
N GLU A 65 -8.83 6.93 5.90
CA GLU A 65 -10.22 6.50 6.13
C GLU A 65 -10.78 5.65 4.99
N THR A 66 -10.33 5.92 3.74
CA THR A 66 -10.77 5.21 2.53
C THR A 66 -9.87 4.02 2.15
N GLY A 67 -8.97 3.58 3.04
CA GLY A 67 -8.05 2.47 2.74
C GLY A 67 -6.96 2.85 1.75
N ALA A 68 -6.22 3.91 2.07
CA ALA A 68 -5.10 4.46 1.31
C ALA A 68 -4.12 3.42 0.77
N VAL A 69 -3.60 3.69 -0.43
CA VAL A 69 -2.54 2.90 -1.08
C VAL A 69 -1.20 3.61 -0.92
N PHE A 70 -0.21 2.89 -0.43
CA PHE A 70 1.16 3.35 -0.21
C PHE A 70 2.14 2.50 -1.03
N GLU A 71 3.21 3.13 -1.53
CA GLU A 71 4.34 2.37 -2.10
C GLU A 71 5.09 1.62 -1.00
N ALA A 72 5.25 0.31 -1.19
CA ALA A 72 5.89 -0.54 -0.20
C ALA A 72 7.36 -0.20 0.05
N ARG A 73 8.07 0.32 -0.95
CA ARG A 73 9.45 0.79 -0.76
C ARG A 73 9.52 1.91 0.27
N GLN A 74 8.57 2.84 0.23
CA GLN A 74 8.50 3.88 1.22
C GLN A 74 8.26 3.28 2.60
N LEU A 75 7.41 2.26 2.74
CA LEU A 75 7.23 1.55 4.02
C LEU A 75 8.51 0.84 4.50
N LEU A 76 9.26 0.21 3.60
CA LEU A 76 10.52 -0.46 3.91
C LEU A 76 11.65 0.54 4.27
N GLU A 77 11.67 1.72 3.66
CA GLU A 77 12.64 2.80 3.92
C GLU A 77 12.23 3.70 5.11
N GLN A 78 10.93 3.85 5.39
CA GLN A 78 10.34 4.64 6.49
C GLN A 78 10.67 4.09 7.88
N HIS A 79 11.24 2.89 7.96
CA HIS A 79 11.74 2.36 9.23
C HIS A 79 12.86 3.26 9.83
N ASP A 80 13.49 4.14 9.04
CA ASP A 80 14.78 4.75 9.43
C ASP A 80 14.86 6.28 9.72
N ARG A 81 13.80 7.13 9.71
CA ARG A 81 13.77 8.42 10.50
C ARG A 81 12.52 9.31 10.35
N GLU A 82 12.22 9.99 11.47
CA GLU A 82 11.41 11.18 11.83
C GLU A 82 10.42 11.84 10.83
N THR A 83 10.67 11.93 9.52
CA THR A 83 9.60 12.28 8.54
C THR A 83 8.58 11.13 8.38
N ALA A 84 8.95 9.94 8.87
CA ALA A 84 8.20 8.69 8.80
C ALA A 84 6.87 8.66 9.60
N GLU A 85 6.74 9.45 10.68
CA GLU A 85 5.59 9.35 11.59
C GLU A 85 4.23 9.53 10.90
N LYS A 86 4.13 10.40 9.89
CA LYS A 86 2.88 10.68 9.17
C LYS A 86 2.54 9.67 8.07
N SER A 87 3.50 8.84 7.66
CA SER A 87 3.35 7.91 6.53
C SER A 87 3.47 6.43 6.93
N LYS A 88 3.68 6.14 8.23
CA LYS A 88 3.65 4.78 8.78
C LYS A 88 2.25 4.20 8.62
N VAL A 89 2.13 3.15 7.80
CA VAL A 89 0.94 2.29 7.83
C VAL A 89 1.03 1.45 9.10
N ALA A 90 0.21 1.78 10.09
CA ALA A 90 0.11 1.00 11.32
C ALA A 90 -0.71 -0.27 11.06
N GLY A 91 -0.23 -1.40 11.57
CA GLY A 91 -0.98 -2.66 11.55
C GLY A 91 -0.12 -3.87 11.24
N VAL A 92 -0.80 -5.01 11.10
CA VAL A 92 -0.21 -6.30 10.80
C VAL A 92 -0.23 -6.54 9.28
N PRO A 93 0.92 -6.78 8.62
CA PRO A 93 0.95 -7.01 7.18
C PRO A 93 0.33 -8.36 6.82
N LEU A 94 -0.67 -8.33 5.95
CA LEU A 94 -1.29 -9.51 5.35
C LEU A 94 -1.07 -9.50 3.84
N ILE A 95 -0.31 -10.46 3.33
CA ILE A 95 0.00 -10.56 1.90
C ILE A 95 -1.12 -11.28 1.16
N VAL A 96 -1.53 -10.73 0.02
CA VAL A 96 -2.50 -11.36 -0.88
C VAL A 96 -1.94 -11.44 -2.30
N SER A 97 -2.07 -12.63 -2.89
CA SER A 97 -1.83 -12.84 -4.31
C SER A 97 -2.75 -13.94 -4.83
N GLY A 98 -2.85 -14.11 -6.15
CA GLY A 98 -3.74 -15.12 -6.71
C GLY A 98 -3.86 -15.09 -8.22
N ALA A 99 -4.88 -15.79 -8.71
CA ALA A 99 -5.19 -15.89 -10.13
C ALA A 99 -5.68 -14.56 -10.71
N THR A 100 -5.22 -14.23 -11.92
CA THR A 100 -5.55 -13.00 -12.63
C THR A 100 -6.94 -13.01 -13.25
N ASP A 101 -7.56 -14.19 -13.31
CA ASP A 101 -8.88 -14.44 -13.89
C ASP A 101 -9.89 -14.94 -12.84
N TRP A 102 -9.61 -14.74 -11.55
CA TRP A 102 -10.56 -15.00 -10.48
C TRP A 102 -11.76 -14.05 -10.59
N THR A 103 -12.98 -14.57 -10.52
CA THR A 103 -14.21 -13.78 -10.70
C THR A 103 -15.13 -13.76 -9.48
N ASP A 104 -15.01 -14.74 -8.57
CA ASP A 104 -15.88 -14.84 -7.39
C ASP A 104 -15.46 -13.83 -6.31
N VAL A 105 -16.13 -12.68 -6.30
CA VAL A 105 -15.87 -11.57 -5.37
C VAL A 105 -16.19 -11.97 -3.93
N ASP A 106 -17.30 -12.69 -3.73
CA ASP A 106 -17.82 -13.01 -2.40
C ASP A 106 -16.86 -13.94 -1.65
N VAL A 107 -16.26 -14.92 -2.34
CA VAL A 107 -15.26 -15.80 -1.72
C VAL A 107 -14.07 -15.00 -1.19
N ILE A 108 -13.55 -14.03 -1.95
CA ILE A 108 -12.42 -13.20 -1.51
C ILE A 108 -12.81 -12.32 -0.33
N PHE A 109 -13.95 -11.62 -0.43
CA PHE A 109 -14.43 -10.71 0.62
C PHE A 109 -14.67 -11.46 1.94
N ASN A 110 -15.43 -12.56 1.89
CA ASN A 110 -15.72 -13.37 3.06
C ASN A 110 -14.46 -13.99 3.68
N THR A 111 -13.48 -14.38 2.87
CA THR A 111 -12.21 -14.92 3.38
C THR A 111 -11.41 -13.83 4.10
N LEU A 112 -11.28 -12.65 3.48
CA LEU A 112 -10.52 -11.54 4.06
C LEU A 112 -11.16 -11.01 5.34
N ASP A 113 -12.49 -10.87 5.38
CA ASP A 113 -13.23 -10.48 6.60
C ASP A 113 -12.95 -11.46 7.75
N LYS A 114 -12.99 -12.78 7.49
CA LYS A 114 -12.68 -13.81 8.51
C LYS A 114 -11.23 -13.76 8.99
N VAL A 115 -10.28 -13.60 8.07
CA VAL A 115 -8.85 -13.55 8.41
C VAL A 115 -8.52 -12.30 9.20
N ARG A 116 -9.04 -11.14 8.78
CA ARG A 116 -8.92 -9.88 9.52
C ARG A 116 -9.43 -10.04 10.95
N GLU A 117 -10.65 -10.53 11.12
CA GLU A 117 -11.26 -10.68 12.44
C GLU A 117 -10.44 -11.62 13.33
N ARG A 118 -9.96 -12.74 12.78
CA ARG A 118 -9.08 -13.65 13.52
C ARG A 118 -7.75 -13.00 13.92
N ILE A 119 -7.12 -12.21 13.06
CA ILE A 119 -5.87 -11.51 13.39
C ILE A 119 -6.14 -10.46 14.47
N LYS A 120 -7.23 -9.70 14.34
CA LYS A 120 -7.66 -8.68 15.31
C LYS A 120 -7.90 -9.29 16.69
N GLN A 121 -8.58 -10.43 16.76
CA GLN A 121 -8.81 -11.17 18.02
C GLN A 121 -7.52 -11.68 18.65
N ASN A 122 -6.59 -12.22 17.86
CA ASN A 122 -5.37 -12.85 18.38
C ASN A 122 -4.27 -11.85 18.74
N ARG A 123 -4.18 -10.72 18.03
CA ARG A 123 -3.07 -9.76 18.16
C ARG A 123 -3.48 -8.40 18.69
N ASN A 124 -4.79 -8.13 18.81
CA ASN A 124 -5.32 -6.82 19.17
C ASN A 124 -4.76 -5.67 18.28
N GLN A 125 -4.58 -5.96 16.99
CA GLN A 125 -4.03 -5.02 16.00
C GLN A 125 -4.85 -5.12 14.70
N GLU A 126 -5.03 -4.00 14.02
CA GLU A 126 -5.62 -3.97 12.68
C GLU A 126 -4.62 -4.48 11.65
N ILE A 127 -5.10 -4.98 10.50
CA ILE A 127 -4.24 -5.39 9.39
C ILE A 127 -4.03 -4.27 8.37
N PHE A 128 -2.99 -4.41 7.56
CA PHE A 128 -2.92 -3.73 6.27
C PHE A 128 -2.61 -4.73 5.15
N LEU A 129 -3.20 -4.50 3.99
CA LEU A 129 -3.17 -5.44 2.88
C LEU A 129 -1.95 -5.21 2.00
N CYS A 130 -1.27 -6.27 1.59
CA CYS A 130 -0.04 -6.18 0.80
C CYS A 130 -0.20 -6.94 -0.51
N HIS A 131 -0.05 -6.29 -1.65
CA HIS A 131 -0.28 -6.91 -2.97
C HIS A 131 0.57 -6.27 -4.08
N LYS A 132 0.61 -6.90 -5.26
CA LYS A 132 1.37 -6.39 -6.42
C LYS A 132 0.59 -5.44 -7.33
N GLY A 133 -0.68 -5.19 -7.02
CA GLY A 133 -1.51 -4.24 -7.76
C GLY A 133 -2.01 -4.82 -9.07
N GLY A 134 -2.28 -6.13 -9.12
CA GLY A 134 -2.93 -6.76 -10.26
C GLY A 134 -4.18 -5.99 -10.70
N LYS A 135 -4.28 -5.72 -12.01
CA LYS A 135 -5.40 -4.96 -12.61
C LYS A 135 -6.69 -5.77 -12.74
N HIS A 136 -6.62 -7.09 -12.56
CA HIS A 136 -7.73 -8.02 -12.69
C HIS A 136 -7.56 -9.17 -11.68
N GLY A 137 -8.63 -9.94 -11.47
CA GLY A 137 -8.59 -11.14 -10.66
C GLY A 137 -8.45 -10.89 -9.17
N ALA A 138 -7.80 -11.82 -8.48
CA ALA A 138 -7.80 -11.87 -7.03
C ALA A 138 -7.20 -10.64 -6.35
N GLU A 139 -6.08 -10.13 -6.86
CA GLU A 139 -5.41 -8.96 -6.27
C GLU A 139 -6.25 -7.68 -6.43
N MET A 140 -6.92 -7.50 -7.59
CA MET A 140 -7.83 -6.37 -7.79
C MET A 140 -9.03 -6.45 -6.82
N ILE A 141 -9.63 -7.63 -6.69
CA ILE A 141 -10.78 -7.83 -5.81
C ILE A 141 -10.37 -7.61 -4.35
N ALA A 142 -9.20 -8.09 -3.93
CA ALA A 142 -8.69 -7.88 -2.58
C ALA A 142 -8.40 -6.39 -2.30
N ALA A 143 -7.85 -5.66 -3.27
CA ALA A 143 -7.64 -4.21 -3.15
C ALA A 143 -8.98 -3.46 -2.98
N ARG A 144 -10.02 -3.87 -3.72
CA ARG A 144 -11.38 -3.32 -3.57
C ARG A 144 -11.98 -3.65 -2.21
N TRP A 145 -11.78 -4.87 -1.71
CA TRP A 145 -12.19 -5.24 -0.34
C TRP A 145 -11.54 -4.33 0.69
N ALA A 146 -10.23 -4.12 0.59
CA ALA A 146 -9.50 -3.28 1.54
C ALA A 146 -10.08 -1.86 1.55
N ARG A 147 -10.31 -1.27 0.37
CA ARG A 147 -10.97 0.03 0.23
C ARG A 147 -12.37 0.06 0.84
N ALA A 148 -13.21 -0.93 0.53
CA ALA A 148 -14.57 -1.02 1.07
C ALA A 148 -14.62 -1.20 2.60
N ARG A 149 -13.53 -1.67 3.22
CA ARG A 149 -13.40 -1.87 4.66
C ARG A 149 -12.54 -0.81 5.37
N GLY A 150 -12.04 0.19 4.65
CA GLY A 150 -11.12 1.21 5.18
C GLY A 150 -9.77 0.64 5.63
N ILE A 151 -9.33 -0.46 5.02
CA ILE A 151 -8.05 -1.11 5.31
C ILE A 151 -6.96 -0.49 4.45
N ALA A 152 -5.87 -0.06 5.10
CA ALA A 152 -4.69 0.46 4.43
C ALA A 152 -4.03 -0.60 3.54
N GLN A 153 -3.40 -0.15 2.46
CA GLN A 153 -2.84 -1.01 1.41
C GLN A 153 -1.38 -0.64 1.11
N ALA A 154 -0.52 -1.63 1.07
CA ALA A 154 0.87 -1.54 0.64
C ALA A 154 1.03 -2.20 -0.73
N ARG A 155 1.33 -1.40 -1.75
CA ARG A 155 1.54 -1.87 -3.11
C ARG A 155 3.02 -2.10 -3.39
N PHE A 156 3.32 -3.30 -3.85
CA PHE A 156 4.65 -3.71 -4.29
C PHE A 156 4.67 -3.79 -5.82
N ASP A 157 5.17 -2.75 -6.48
CA ASP A 157 5.18 -2.69 -7.94
C ASP A 157 6.32 -3.50 -8.57
N PRO A 158 6.04 -4.48 -9.44
CA PRO A 158 7.10 -5.20 -10.15
C PRO A 158 7.91 -4.25 -11.05
N ARG A 159 9.20 -4.10 -10.76
CA ARG A 159 10.12 -3.24 -11.51
C ARG A 159 10.60 -3.89 -12.81
N TRP A 160 9.75 -3.84 -13.83
CA TRP A 160 10.01 -4.43 -15.16
C TRP A 160 11.26 -3.86 -15.85
N SER A 161 11.50 -2.55 -15.73
CA SER A 161 12.70 -1.91 -16.31
C SER A 161 14.00 -2.41 -15.70
N ALA A 162 13.99 -2.76 -14.41
CA ALA A 162 15.18 -3.21 -13.68
C ALA A 162 15.40 -4.73 -13.77
N HIS A 163 14.32 -5.52 -13.80
CA HIS A 163 14.40 -6.98 -13.61
C HIS A 163 13.73 -7.80 -14.71
N GLY A 164 13.13 -7.16 -15.72
CA GLY A 164 12.45 -7.83 -16.82
C GLY A 164 11.47 -8.88 -16.34
N ARG A 165 11.55 -10.09 -16.90
CA ARG A 165 10.67 -11.22 -16.56
C ARG A 165 10.80 -11.71 -15.10
N ALA A 166 11.89 -11.38 -14.41
CA ALA A 166 12.08 -11.73 -13.01
C ALA A 166 11.41 -10.74 -12.05
N ALA A 167 10.93 -9.58 -12.55
CA ALA A 167 10.36 -8.51 -11.72
C ALA A 167 9.27 -9.00 -10.75
N PRO A 168 8.28 -9.82 -11.16
CA PRO A 168 7.25 -10.29 -10.24
C PRO A 168 7.79 -11.22 -9.14
N PHE A 169 8.85 -11.98 -9.42
CA PHE A 169 9.48 -12.88 -8.47
C PHE A 169 10.38 -12.14 -7.46
N LYS A 170 11.08 -11.10 -7.93
CA LYS A 170 11.82 -10.18 -7.05
C LYS A 170 10.89 -9.41 -6.12
N CYS A 171 9.73 -9.03 -6.64
CA CYS A 171 8.67 -8.42 -5.85
C CYS A 171 8.16 -9.34 -4.73
N ASN A 172 8.04 -10.66 -4.98
CA ASN A 172 7.76 -11.63 -3.91
C ASN A 172 8.85 -11.64 -2.83
N ASP A 173 10.12 -11.52 -3.23
CA ASP A 173 11.24 -11.47 -2.27
C ASP A 173 11.14 -10.24 -1.37
N GLU A 174 10.80 -9.08 -1.93
CA GLU A 174 10.59 -7.83 -1.19
C GLU A 174 9.38 -7.91 -0.23
N MET A 175 8.26 -8.49 -0.68
CA MET A 175 7.07 -8.69 0.17
C MET A 175 7.34 -9.62 1.34
N LEU A 176 8.27 -10.55 1.17
CA LEU A 176 8.66 -11.53 2.19
C LEU A 176 9.89 -11.09 2.99
N ASP A 177 10.39 -9.87 2.81
CA ASP A 177 11.52 -9.35 3.58
C ASP A 177 11.20 -9.38 5.09
N ASP A 178 12.16 -9.82 5.90
CA ASP A 178 11.95 -10.01 7.34
C ASP A 178 11.65 -8.69 8.05
N LYS A 179 12.12 -7.56 7.51
CA LYS A 179 11.79 -6.21 8.00
C LYS A 179 10.30 -5.89 7.93
N PHE A 180 9.61 -6.50 6.97
CA PHE A 180 8.18 -6.29 6.80
C PHE A 180 7.35 -7.10 7.79
N ALA A 181 7.92 -8.19 8.35
CA ALA A 181 7.31 -9.03 9.39
C ALA A 181 5.86 -9.46 9.07
N ALA A 182 5.62 -9.91 7.84
CA ALA A 182 4.31 -10.38 7.39
C ALA A 182 3.79 -11.52 8.30
N THR A 183 2.50 -11.47 8.63
CA THR A 183 1.88 -12.50 9.49
C THR A 183 1.44 -13.73 8.72
N GLY A 184 1.09 -13.55 7.45
CA GLY A 184 0.68 -14.66 6.59
C GLY A 184 0.43 -14.24 5.16
N VAL A 185 0.19 -15.25 4.32
CA VAL A 185 -0.09 -15.11 2.90
C VAL A 185 -1.43 -15.77 2.58
N LEU A 186 -2.31 -15.04 1.90
CA LEU A 186 -3.52 -15.59 1.29
C LEU A 186 -3.30 -15.75 -0.21
N LEU A 187 -3.50 -16.98 -0.69
CA LEU A 187 -3.38 -17.33 -2.11
C LEU A 187 -4.74 -17.78 -2.65
N PHE A 188 -5.32 -16.97 -3.54
CA PHE A 188 -6.58 -17.28 -4.22
C PHE A 188 -6.32 -17.85 -5.61
N GLY A 189 -6.23 -19.17 -5.71
CA GLY A 189 -5.68 -19.83 -6.88
C GLY A 189 -4.23 -19.41 -7.14
N GLY A 190 -3.68 -19.72 -8.32
CA GLY A 190 -2.35 -19.22 -8.62
C GLY A 190 -1.77 -19.66 -9.95
N ASN A 191 -1.04 -18.73 -10.56
CA ASN A 191 -0.06 -19.01 -11.60
C ASN A 191 1.34 -19.21 -10.96
N GLY A 192 2.38 -19.40 -11.77
CA GLY A 192 3.73 -19.63 -11.28
C GLY A 192 4.28 -18.57 -10.31
N VAL A 193 3.83 -17.30 -10.41
CA VAL A 193 4.28 -16.22 -9.52
C VAL A 193 3.64 -16.32 -8.14
N ALA A 194 2.33 -16.58 -8.08
CA ALA A 194 1.62 -16.76 -6.80
C ALA A 194 2.05 -18.05 -6.08
N LEU A 195 2.29 -19.13 -6.83
CA LEU A 195 2.82 -20.38 -6.28
C LEU A 195 4.22 -20.19 -5.70
N ASN A 196 5.09 -19.46 -6.40
CA ASN A 196 6.42 -19.10 -5.90
C ASN A 196 6.36 -18.31 -4.58
N LEU A 197 5.44 -17.34 -4.48
CA LEU A 197 5.23 -16.57 -3.25
C LEU A 197 4.88 -17.49 -2.07
N GLY A 198 3.92 -18.40 -2.28
CA GLY A 198 3.51 -19.36 -1.25
C GLY A 198 4.63 -20.28 -0.79
N GLN A 199 5.37 -20.85 -1.74
CA GLN A 199 6.50 -21.74 -1.43
C GLN A 199 7.59 -21.02 -0.62
N LYS A 200 7.93 -19.79 -1.00
CA LYS A 200 8.92 -18.98 -0.27
C LYS A 200 8.41 -18.58 1.12
N ALA A 201 7.14 -18.25 1.25
CA ALA A 201 6.52 -17.93 2.54
C ALA A 201 6.52 -19.14 3.50
N GLU A 202 6.14 -20.31 3.00
CA GLU A 202 6.21 -21.58 3.74
C GLU A 202 7.64 -21.89 4.19
N ALA A 203 8.63 -21.71 3.31
CA ALA A 203 10.05 -21.90 3.64
C ALA A 203 10.55 -20.94 4.73
N LYS A 204 9.94 -19.75 4.84
CA LYS A 204 10.19 -18.78 5.92
C LYS A 204 9.35 -19.03 7.19
N GLY A 205 8.54 -20.09 7.22
CA GLY A 205 7.69 -20.42 8.37
C GLY A 205 6.44 -19.55 8.50
N LEU A 206 6.07 -18.78 7.47
CA LEU A 206 4.84 -17.99 7.46
C LEU A 206 3.62 -18.89 7.21
N THR A 207 2.49 -18.52 7.82
CA THR A 207 1.23 -19.21 7.55
C THR A 207 0.72 -18.86 6.15
N VAL A 208 0.53 -19.88 5.32
CA VAL A 208 -0.05 -19.72 3.97
C VAL A 208 -1.42 -20.38 3.92
N MET A 209 -2.45 -19.59 3.64
CA MET A 209 -3.80 -20.09 3.41
C MET A 209 -4.09 -20.07 1.92
N ARG A 210 -4.43 -21.24 1.38
CA ARG A 210 -4.70 -21.45 -0.05
C ARG A 210 -6.20 -21.65 -0.23
N VAL A 211 -6.81 -20.78 -1.03
CA VAL A 211 -8.23 -20.84 -1.38
C VAL A 211 -8.33 -21.29 -2.82
N ALA A 212 -9.02 -22.40 -3.04
CA ALA A 212 -9.23 -22.96 -4.37
C ALA A 212 -10.39 -22.26 -5.08
N ASP A 213 -10.25 -22.03 -6.37
CA ASP A 213 -11.33 -21.57 -7.23
C ASP A 213 -12.30 -22.74 -7.49
N LEU A 214 -13.46 -22.71 -6.82
CA LEU A 214 -14.48 -23.75 -6.96
C LEU A 214 -15.16 -23.69 -8.33
N ALA A 215 -15.29 -22.50 -8.92
CA ALA A 215 -15.88 -22.33 -10.25
C ALA A 215 -15.02 -23.00 -11.33
N LYS A 216 -13.69 -22.91 -11.21
CA LYS A 216 -12.77 -23.63 -12.11
C LYS A 216 -12.69 -25.13 -11.86
N LYS A 217 -12.78 -25.58 -10.60
CA LYS A 217 -12.81 -27.02 -10.28
C LYS A 217 -14.01 -27.73 -10.89
N ALA A 218 -15.16 -27.05 -11.00
CA ALA A 218 -16.36 -27.62 -11.62
C ALA A 218 -16.26 -27.74 -13.15
N SER A 219 -15.42 -26.92 -13.81
CA SER A 219 -15.23 -26.96 -15.27
C SER A 219 -14.15 -27.95 -15.74
N GLN A 220 -13.40 -28.55 -14.81
CA GLN A 220 -12.32 -29.51 -15.10
C GLN A 220 -12.70 -30.97 -14.75
N ASN A 221 -13.92 -31.18 -14.23
CA ASN A 221 -14.49 -32.48 -13.90
C ASN A 221 -15.60 -32.87 -14.88
#